data_AF-A0A3B9M013-F1
#
_entry.id   AF-A0A3B9M013-F1
#
_cell.length_a   1.000
_cell.length_b   1.000
_cell.length_c   1.000
_cell.angle_alpha   90.00
_cell.angle_beta   90.00
_cell.angle_gamma   90.00
#
_symmetry.space_group_name_H-M   'P 1'
#
loop_
_entity.id
_entity.type
_entity.pdbx_description
1 polymer ?
#
loop_
_entity_poly.entity_id
_entity_poly.type
_entity_poly.pdbx_seq_one_letter_code
_entity_poly.pdbx_strand_id
1 'polypeptide(L)'
;GEDRSSFYSQEKLFERLREEDVQIYVIGFVNELDKEGAFIRKSPRDKAVNLINKLATETGGRAFFPQSLSELPQIASEIVRDLRTQYVLTYNPTNKARDGSFRSIKVAVDEASGRDKRIALTRNGRVAPKGEPAPARIPTTRTTTRPPVGANKTP
;
A
#
# COMPACT_ATOMS: atom_id res chain seq x y z
N GLY A 1 -18.68 29.76 3.43
CA GLY A 1 -17.38 29.09 3.39
C GLY A 1 -17.60 27.67 2.94
N GLU A 2 -17.32 27.38 1.67
CA GLU A 2 -17.28 26.02 1.13
C GLU A 2 -16.26 26.06 -0.01
N ASP A 3 -14.99 25.82 0.32
CA ASP A 3 -13.92 25.67 -0.66
C ASP A 3 -13.82 24.18 -1.01
N ARG A 4 -14.25 23.84 -2.23
CA ARG A 4 -14.28 22.47 -2.75
C ARG A 4 -13.49 22.37 -4.05
N SER A 5 -12.35 23.06 -4.10
CA SER A 5 -11.47 23.09 -5.27
C SER A 5 -10.19 22.27 -5.02
N SER A 6 -10.31 20.94 -5.03
CA SER A 6 -9.11 20.09 -5.05
C SER A 6 -8.40 20.26 -6.40
N PHE A 7 -7.35 21.07 -6.43
CA PHE A 7 -6.58 21.49 -7.62
C PHE A 7 -5.74 20.38 -8.31
N TYR A 8 -6.01 19.10 -8.03
CA TYR A 8 -5.32 17.97 -8.67
C TYR A 8 -6.31 16.99 -9.29
N SER A 9 -6.14 16.70 -10.58
CA SER A 9 -6.88 15.62 -11.22
C SER A 9 -6.55 14.30 -10.52
N GLN A 10 -7.54 13.42 -10.41
CA GLN A 10 -7.41 12.10 -9.81
C GLN A 10 -6.18 11.35 -10.37
N GLU A 11 -5.91 11.49 -11.67
CA GLU A 11 -4.74 10.90 -12.35
C GLU A 11 -3.42 11.43 -11.79
N LYS A 12 -3.26 12.75 -11.65
CA LYS A 12 -2.04 13.36 -11.09
C LYS A 12 -1.80 12.94 -9.64
N LEU A 13 -2.87 12.74 -8.87
CA LEU A 13 -2.78 12.19 -7.52
C LEU A 13 -2.19 10.78 -7.54
N PHE A 14 -2.71 9.90 -8.39
CA PHE A 14 -2.20 8.52 -8.51
C PHE A 14 -0.79 8.46 -9.08
N GLU A 15 -0.42 9.34 -10.01
CA GLU A 15 0.95 9.48 -10.51
C GLU A 15 1.90 9.86 -9.38
N ARG A 16 1.57 10.91 -8.61
CA ARG A 16 2.33 11.33 -7.43
C ARG A 16 2.46 10.22 -6.39
N LEU A 17 1.36 9.52 -6.09
CA LEU A 17 1.36 8.41 -5.13
C LEU A 17 2.18 7.20 -5.58
N ARG A 18 2.46 7.07 -6.89
CA ARG A 18 3.33 6.02 -7.44
C ARG A 18 4.79 6.44 -7.45
N GLU A 19 5.07 7.73 -7.55
CA GLU A 19 6.42 8.29 -7.44
C GLU A 19 6.89 8.32 -5.97
N GLU A 20 5.99 8.71 -5.07
CA GLU A 20 6.24 8.76 -3.64
C GLU A 20 6.01 7.37 -3.04
N ASP A 21 7.04 6.80 -2.40
CA ASP A 21 7.04 5.43 -1.85
C ASP A 21 6.20 5.31 -0.56
N VAL A 22 4.93 5.75 -0.59
CA VAL A 22 4.03 5.84 0.57
C VAL A 22 3.01 4.70 0.56
N GLN A 23 2.60 4.24 1.75
CA GLN A 23 1.55 3.25 1.96
C GLN A 23 0.39 3.90 2.73
N ILE A 24 -0.83 3.85 2.21
CA ILE A 24 -1.98 4.56 2.80
C ILE A 24 -3.00 3.59 3.38
N TYR A 25 -3.30 3.77 4.68
CA TYR A 25 -4.40 3.12 5.37
C TYR A 25 -5.50 4.14 5.66
N VAL A 26 -6.75 3.77 5.40
CA VAL A 26 -7.91 4.66 5.59
C VAL A 26 -8.94 3.99 6.47
N ILE A 27 -9.47 4.70 7.45
CA ILE A 27 -10.64 4.29 8.24
C ILE A 27 -11.72 5.34 7.99
N GLY A 28 -12.85 4.94 7.42
CA GLY A 28 -13.93 5.86 7.05
C GLY A 28 -15.29 5.36 7.53
N PHE A 29 -16.01 6.20 8.28
CA PHE A 29 -17.41 5.93 8.63
C PHE A 29 -18.30 6.43 7.48
N VAL A 30 -19.02 5.50 6.84
CA VAL A 30 -19.86 5.80 5.66
C VAL A 30 -21.34 5.55 5.89
N ASN A 31 -21.73 5.21 7.12
CA ASN A 31 -23.09 4.76 7.47
C ASN A 31 -24.11 5.90 7.42
N GLU A 32 -23.66 7.15 7.50
CA GLU A 32 -24.54 8.33 7.40
C GLU A 32 -24.83 8.72 5.95
N LEU A 33 -24.08 8.19 4.99
CA LEU A 33 -24.27 8.47 3.55
C LEU A 33 -25.41 7.63 2.93
N ASP A 34 -26.06 6.78 3.73
CA ASP A 34 -27.11 5.85 3.31
C ASP A 34 -28.52 6.47 3.29
N LYS A 35 -28.68 7.71 3.77
CA LYS A 35 -30.00 8.30 4.00
C LYS A 35 -30.65 9.00 2.79
N GLU A 36 -29.96 9.15 1.67
CA GLU A 36 -30.49 9.85 0.48
C GLU A 36 -30.06 9.19 -0.83
N GLY A 37 -30.88 8.31 -1.43
CA GLY A 37 -30.62 7.89 -2.81
C GLY A 37 -31.47 6.75 -3.34
N ALA A 38 -32.44 7.08 -4.19
CA ALA A 38 -33.32 6.17 -4.91
C ALA A 38 -32.60 5.06 -5.72
N PHE A 39 -33.29 3.92 -5.81
CA PHE A 39 -32.94 2.59 -6.36
C PHE A 39 -32.23 2.47 -7.74
N ILE A 40 -31.79 3.55 -8.41
CA ILE A 40 -31.31 3.52 -9.81
C ILE A 40 -29.91 4.14 -10.03
N ARG A 41 -29.28 4.81 -9.05
CA ARG A 41 -27.94 5.43 -9.23
C ARG A 41 -26.94 4.96 -8.17
N LYS A 42 -25.68 4.74 -8.57
CA LYS A 42 -24.56 4.52 -7.63
C LYS A 42 -24.59 5.63 -6.58
N SER A 43 -24.81 5.27 -5.32
CA SER A 43 -24.95 6.22 -4.23
C SER A 43 -23.68 7.07 -4.10
N PRO A 44 -23.75 8.31 -3.58
CA PRO A 44 -22.56 9.10 -3.23
C PRO A 44 -21.57 8.30 -2.37
N ARG A 45 -22.09 7.42 -1.50
CA ARG A 45 -21.33 6.45 -0.71
C ARG A 45 -20.49 5.52 -1.58
N ASP A 46 -21.09 4.84 -2.55
CA ASP A 46 -20.38 3.87 -3.39
C ASP A 46 -19.22 4.53 -4.15
N LYS A 47 -19.42 5.76 -4.63
CA LYS A 47 -18.37 6.49 -5.33
C LYS A 47 -17.21 6.80 -4.39
N ALA A 48 -17.49 7.29 -3.17
CA ALA A 48 -16.48 7.59 -2.17
C ALA A 48 -15.72 6.33 -1.73
N VAL A 49 -16.44 5.26 -1.40
CA VAL A 49 -15.86 3.98 -0.98
C VAL A 49 -14.96 3.40 -2.08
N ASN A 50 -15.42 3.39 -3.33
CA ASN A 50 -14.63 2.89 -4.46
C ASN A 50 -13.35 3.71 -4.69
N LEU A 51 -13.44 5.05 -4.58
CA LEU A 51 -12.28 5.93 -4.73
C LEU A 51 -11.25 5.68 -3.62
N ILE A 52 -11.70 5.63 -2.37
CA ILE A 52 -10.84 5.40 -1.20
C ILE A 52 -10.19 4.01 -1.27
N ASN A 53 -10.95 2.97 -1.63
CA ASN A 53 -10.42 1.63 -1.82
C ASN A 53 -9.33 1.60 -2.90
N LYS A 54 -9.55 2.28 -4.03
CA LYS A 54 -8.56 2.38 -5.10
C LYS A 54 -7.30 3.10 -4.64
N LEU A 55 -7.45 4.18 -3.87
CA LEU A 55 -6.34 4.95 -3.31
C LEU A 55 -5.48 4.12 -2.35
N ALA A 56 -6.12 3.42 -1.41
CA ALA A 56 -5.40 2.53 -0.49
C ALA A 56 -4.71 1.38 -1.23
N THR A 57 -5.40 0.74 -2.18
CA THR A 57 -4.86 -0.42 -2.92
C THR A 57 -3.67 -0.04 -3.80
N GLU A 58 -3.72 1.10 -4.51
CA GLU A 58 -2.60 1.55 -5.36
C GLU A 58 -1.31 1.77 -4.57
N THR A 59 -1.43 2.23 -3.32
CA THR A 59 -0.29 2.44 -2.41
C THR A 59 0.14 1.18 -1.65
N GLY A 60 -0.55 0.04 -1.86
CA GLY A 60 -0.31 -1.21 -1.15
C GLY A 60 -0.83 -1.22 0.29
N GLY A 61 -1.69 -0.27 0.68
CA GLY A 61 -2.40 -0.26 1.96
C GLY A 61 -3.82 -0.81 1.86
N ARG A 62 -4.66 -0.50 2.84
CA ARG A 62 -6.05 -0.98 2.94
C ARG A 62 -6.99 0.11 3.46
N ALA A 63 -8.23 0.08 2.99
CA ALA A 63 -9.30 0.90 3.54
C ALA A 63 -10.28 0.04 4.34
N PHE A 64 -10.75 0.60 5.46
CA PHE A 64 -11.68 -0.02 6.38
C PHE A 64 -12.90 0.90 6.56
N PHE A 65 -14.09 0.29 6.54
CA PHE A 65 -15.36 1.01 6.64
C PHE A 65 -16.20 0.42 7.78
N PRO A 66 -15.83 0.67 9.06
CA PRO A 66 -16.52 0.11 10.20
C PRO A 66 -17.99 0.55 10.28
N GLN A 67 -18.85 -0.35 10.77
CA GLN A 67 -20.25 0.00 11.07
C GLN A 67 -20.37 0.73 12.41
N SER A 68 -19.43 0.50 13.32
CA SER A 68 -19.46 1.01 14.69
C SER A 68 -18.06 1.36 15.22
N LEU A 69 -17.99 2.25 16.22
CA LEU A 69 -16.72 2.57 16.88
C LEU A 69 -16.09 1.36 17.59
N SER A 70 -16.90 0.38 17.99
CA SER A 70 -16.44 -0.86 18.63
C SER A 70 -15.55 -1.72 17.75
N GLU A 71 -15.56 -1.54 16.42
CA GLU A 71 -14.70 -2.27 15.49
C GLU A 71 -13.28 -1.69 15.39
N LEU A 72 -13.07 -0.45 15.85
CA LEU A 72 -11.78 0.24 15.73
C LEU A 72 -10.60 -0.51 16.37
N PRO A 73 -10.72 -1.12 17.57
CA PRO A 73 -9.62 -1.88 18.17
C PRO A 73 -9.19 -3.06 17.29
N GLN A 74 -10.14 -3.74 16.66
CA GLN A 74 -9.84 -4.86 15.77
C GLN A 74 -9.15 -4.37 14.49
N ILE A 75 -9.67 -3.31 13.87
CA ILE A 75 -9.08 -2.69 12.67
C ILE A 75 -7.64 -2.22 12.97
N ALA A 76 -7.43 -1.56 14.11
CA ALA A 76 -6.10 -1.12 14.52
C ALA A 76 -5.14 -2.31 14.68
N SER A 77 -5.59 -3.42 15.27
CA SER A 77 -4.79 -4.64 15.39
C SER A 77 -4.43 -5.24 14.02
N GLU A 78 -5.33 -5.19 13.05
CA GLU A 78 -5.04 -5.62 11.67
C GLU A 78 -3.97 -4.75 11.02
N ILE A 79 -4.10 -3.43 11.12
CA ILE A 79 -3.11 -2.48 10.59
C ILE A 79 -1.73 -2.72 11.23
N VAL A 80 -1.68 -2.92 12.55
CA VAL A 80 -0.42 -3.22 13.26
C VAL A 80 0.20 -4.53 12.76
N ARG A 81 -0.61 -5.56 12.49
CA ARG A 81 -0.12 -6.83 11.93
C ARG A 81 0.46 -6.65 10.53
N ASP A 82 -0.21 -5.86 9.70
CA ASP A 82 0.22 -5.55 8.34
C ASP A 82 1.57 -4.80 8.38
N LEU A 83 1.73 -3.81 9.29
CA LEU A 83 2.96 -3.03 9.44
C LEU A 83 4.13 -3.81 10.06
N ARG A 84 3.84 -4.79 10.94
CA ARG A 84 4.89 -5.60 11.59
C ARG A 84 5.61 -6.54 10.61
N THR A 85 4.96 -6.89 9.50
CA THR A 85 5.37 -7.98 8.63
C THR A 85 5.70 -7.46 7.23
N GLN A 86 6.64 -6.54 7.14
CA GLN A 86 7.08 -5.98 5.85
C GLN A 86 8.24 -6.80 5.28
N TYR A 87 8.09 -7.27 4.05
CA TYR A 87 9.14 -7.97 3.30
C TYR A 87 9.57 -7.13 2.10
N VAL A 88 10.88 -7.14 1.81
CA VAL A 88 11.43 -6.55 0.58
C VAL A 88 11.66 -7.67 -0.43
N LEU A 89 10.96 -7.61 -1.56
CA LEU A 89 11.11 -8.55 -2.67
C LEU A 89 11.82 -7.86 -3.82
N THR A 90 12.91 -8.48 -4.30
CA THR A 90 13.62 -8.02 -5.49
C THR A 90 13.39 -9.02 -6.62
N TYR A 91 13.10 -8.52 -7.82
CA TYR A 91 12.97 -9.34 -9.02
C TYR A 91 13.69 -8.68 -10.19
N ASN A 92 14.15 -9.51 -11.13
CA ASN A 92 14.72 -9.03 -12.39
C ASN A 92 13.62 -9.06 -13.46
N PRO A 93 13.17 -7.91 -14.01
CA PRO A 93 12.16 -7.90 -15.04
C PRO A 93 12.70 -8.52 -16.33
N THR A 94 11.86 -9.31 -17.00
CA THR A 94 12.16 -9.83 -18.35
C THR A 94 12.18 -8.71 -19.39
N ASN A 95 11.29 -7.73 -19.26
CA ASN A 95 11.29 -6.52 -20.06
C ASN A 95 12.18 -5.43 -19.42
N LYS A 96 13.31 -5.13 -20.06
CA LYS A 96 14.29 -4.11 -19.61
C LYS A 96 14.10 -2.73 -20.27
N ALA A 97 13.04 -2.54 -21.07
CA ALA A 97 12.78 -1.28 -21.74
C ALA A 97 12.53 -0.14 -20.74
N ARG A 98 13.14 1.01 -21.04
CA ARG A 98 13.10 2.26 -20.26
C ARG A 98 12.20 3.30 -20.92
N ASP A 99 10.98 2.88 -21.18
CA ASP A 99 9.98 3.58 -21.98
C ASP A 99 9.06 4.49 -21.15
N GLY A 100 9.22 4.52 -19.82
CA GLY A 100 8.29 5.24 -18.94
C GLY A 100 6.94 4.55 -18.78
N SER A 101 6.75 3.34 -19.31
CA SER A 101 5.48 2.63 -19.22
C SER A 101 5.23 2.07 -17.81
N PHE A 102 3.96 1.98 -17.44
CA PHE A 102 3.55 1.31 -16.20
C PHE A 102 3.68 -0.21 -16.33
N ARG A 103 4.32 -0.84 -15.35
CA ARG A 103 4.52 -2.29 -15.25
C ARG A 103 3.72 -2.78 -14.04
N SER A 104 2.64 -3.53 -14.29
CA SER A 104 1.88 -4.14 -13.21
C SER A 104 2.69 -5.22 -12.51
N ILE A 105 2.58 -5.28 -11.17
CA ILE A 105 3.24 -6.27 -10.33
C ILE A 105 2.17 -6.93 -9.49
N LYS A 106 2.17 -8.26 -9.46
CA LYS A 106 1.30 -9.06 -8.60
C LYS A 106 2.14 -10.05 -7.83
N VAL A 107 2.00 -10.03 -6.51
CA VAL A 107 2.61 -11.03 -5.62
C VAL A 107 1.51 -11.98 -5.17
N ALA A 108 1.73 -13.27 -5.43
CA ALA A 108 0.90 -14.34 -4.90
C ALA A 108 1.68 -15.05 -3.79
N VAL A 109 0.98 -15.46 -2.73
CA VAL A 109 1.54 -16.26 -1.65
C VAL A 109 0.98 -17.67 -1.80
N ASP A 110 1.85 -18.67 -1.83
CA ASP A 110 1.43 -20.06 -1.93
C ASP A 110 0.66 -20.48 -0.67
N GLU A 111 -0.52 -21.05 -0.88
CA GLU A 111 -1.34 -21.60 0.19
C GLU A 111 -0.80 -22.98 0.56
N ALA A 112 -0.05 -23.06 1.66
CA ALA A 112 0.38 -24.34 2.21
C ALA A 112 -0.81 -25.02 2.93
N SER A 113 -1.09 -26.28 2.58
CA SER A 113 -2.16 -27.07 3.21
C SER A 113 -2.03 -27.05 4.75
N GLY A 114 -3.11 -26.69 5.44
CA GLY A 114 -3.17 -26.64 6.91
C GLY A 114 -2.67 -25.34 7.56
N ARG A 115 -2.36 -24.29 6.79
CA ARG A 115 -2.02 -22.96 7.34
C ARG A 115 -3.07 -21.91 6.99
N ASP A 116 -3.14 -20.86 7.82
CA ASP A 116 -3.98 -19.69 7.55
C ASP A 116 -3.63 -19.05 6.20
N LYS A 117 -4.66 -18.65 5.46
CA LYS A 117 -4.51 -17.93 4.20
C LYS A 117 -3.76 -16.62 4.42
N ARG A 118 -2.68 -16.42 3.67
CA ARG A 118 -1.87 -15.20 3.70
C ARG A 118 -2.12 -14.40 2.45
N ILE A 119 -2.43 -13.12 2.61
CA ILE A 119 -2.59 -12.19 1.50
C ILE A 119 -1.42 -11.21 1.56
N ALA A 120 -0.68 -11.09 0.46
CA ALA A 120 0.36 -10.07 0.34
C ALA A 120 -0.28 -8.74 -0.06
N LEU A 121 -0.08 -7.72 0.77
CA LEU A 121 -0.40 -6.34 0.40
C LEU A 121 0.79 -5.77 -0.35
N THR A 122 0.57 -5.41 -1.61
CA THR A 122 1.63 -4.93 -2.50
C THR A 122 1.11 -3.80 -3.36
N ARG A 123 2.02 -2.93 -3.81
CA ARG A 123 1.69 -1.92 -4.81
C ARG A 123 1.34 -2.61 -6.14
N ASN A 124 0.39 -2.04 -6.86
CA ASN A 124 -0.14 -2.60 -8.10
C ASN A 124 0.87 -2.63 -9.26
N GLY A 125 2.01 -1.94 -9.12
CA GLY A 125 3.04 -1.89 -10.14
C GLY A 125 4.05 -0.77 -9.90
N ARG A 126 4.88 -0.53 -10.92
CA ARG A 126 5.87 0.55 -10.94
C ARG A 126 5.94 1.19 -12.32
N VAL A 127 6.39 2.44 -12.37
CA VAL A 127 6.72 3.11 -13.64
C VAL A 127 8.15 2.74 -14.04
N ALA A 128 8.38 2.38 -15.30
CA ALA A 128 9.73 2.14 -15.82
C ALA A 128 10.54 3.45 -15.82
N PRO A 129 11.83 3.43 -15.46
CA PRO A 129 12.65 4.64 -15.54
C PRO A 129 12.74 5.13 -16.99
N LYS A 130 12.74 6.46 -17.19
CA LYS A 130 12.89 7.09 -18.51
C LYS A 130 14.32 7.61 -18.64
N GLY A 131 15.08 7.13 -19.63
CA GLY A 131 16.43 7.62 -19.94
C GLY A 131 17.57 6.61 -19.76
N GLU A 132 18.79 7.06 -20.08
CA GLU A 132 20.01 6.25 -20.17
C GLU A 132 20.44 5.67 -18.80
N PRO A 133 21.05 4.46 -18.73
CA PRO A 133 21.52 3.89 -17.48
C PRO A 133 22.46 4.83 -16.73
N ALA A 134 22.03 5.26 -15.53
CA ALA A 134 22.95 5.75 -14.53
C ALA A 134 24.06 4.69 -14.34
N PRO A 135 25.35 5.11 -14.26
CA PRO A 135 26.45 4.17 -14.08
C PRO A 135 26.18 3.31 -12.85
N ALA A 136 26.47 2.02 -12.97
CA ALA A 136 26.21 1.04 -11.92
C ALA A 136 26.79 1.54 -10.58
N ARG A 137 25.90 1.93 -9.65
CA ARG A 137 26.32 2.22 -8.28
C ARG A 137 26.79 0.92 -7.67
N ILE A 138 28.09 0.79 -7.45
CA ILE A 138 28.67 -0.29 -6.66
C ILE A 138 28.02 -0.20 -5.27
N PRO A 139 27.36 -1.26 -4.77
CA PRO A 139 26.73 -1.20 -3.46
C PRO A 139 27.83 -1.06 -2.39
N THR A 140 27.89 0.09 -1.74
CA THR A 140 28.69 0.25 -0.52
C THR A 140 28.04 -0.59 0.56
N THR A 141 28.65 -1.72 0.90
CA THR A 141 28.28 -2.53 2.05
C THR A 141 28.34 -1.66 3.30
N ARG A 142 27.17 -1.33 3.89
CA ARG A 142 27.11 -0.86 5.28
C ARG A 142 27.45 -2.06 6.17
N THR A 143 28.72 -2.14 6.57
CA THR A 143 29.17 -3.02 7.64
C THR A 143 28.49 -2.57 8.95
N THR A 144 27.38 -3.20 9.31
CA THR A 144 26.81 -3.09 10.66
C THR A 144 27.70 -3.90 11.59
N THR A 145 28.68 -3.26 12.21
CA THR A 145 29.47 -3.84 13.29
C THR A 145 28.55 -4.11 14.47
N ARG A 146 28.20 -5.38 14.71
CA ARG A 146 27.53 -5.85 15.92
C ARG A 146 28.50 -5.68 17.10
N PRO A 147 28.14 -4.97 18.20
CA PRO A 147 29.02 -4.92 19.36
C PRO A 147 29.14 -6.31 20.00
N PRO A 148 30.32 -6.69 20.53
CA PRO A 148 30.52 -7.99 21.17
C PRO A 148 29.72 -8.09 22.48
N VAL A 149 28.94 -9.16 22.61
CA VAL A 149 28.26 -9.56 23.85
C VAL A 149 29.32 -10.00 24.85
N GLY A 150 29.41 -9.29 25.96
CA GLY A 150 30.33 -9.56 27.08
C GLY A 150 30.10 -10.95 27.68
N ALA A 151 31.19 -11.64 27.92
CA ALA A 151 31.23 -12.89 28.65
C ALA A 151 30.98 -12.62 30.14
N ASN A 152 29.90 -13.16 30.69
CA ASN A 152 29.79 -13.40 32.12
C ASN A 152 29.81 -14.92 32.35
N LYS A 153 30.94 -15.41 32.87
CA LYS A 153 31.05 -16.74 33.47
C LYS A 153 31.35 -16.55 34.96
N THR A 154 30.40 -16.96 35.79
CA THR A 154 30.63 -17.43 37.16
C THR A 154 29.69 -18.63 37.35
N PRO A 155 30.14 -19.65 38.08
CA PRO A 155 29.75 -19.71 39.49
C PRO A 155 30.92 -19.56 40.44
#